data_AF-A0A4Y9YFF5-F1
#
_entry.id   AF-A0A4Y9YFF5-F1
#
_cell.length_a   1.000
_cell.length_b   1.000
_cell.length_c   1.000
_cell.angle_alpha   90.00
_cell.angle_beta   90.00
_cell.angle_gamma   90.00
#
_symmetry.space_group_name_H-M   'P 1'
#
loop_
_entity.id
_entity.type
_entity.pdbx_description
1 polymer ?
#
loop_
_entity_poly.entity_id
_entity_poly.type
_entity_poly.pdbx_seq_one_letter_code
_entity_poly.pdbx_strand_id
1 'polypeptide(L)'
;MLAEFRELDSYLADPDSDSDSEASQSISSSHRPKPASTEVDNSLLRMGRALLTAAQQNPIPGTVPPKVPSITLRLTRLDPSPADSKEHDARIGQTIDALRDVGIDVQLGEREIMSIPKSGPAKQCPSRLEPTLKVNLDLSILIALVSDITHAPLPQSVEEAEARFVPPPSYIAWKRERTAATTDVDAAEGSIKHSRALANQAVQERGRGLLEDMHDRLASMTPTTPFKDAEFFTTPEARDRFLRIVLSKIGGAGEQRRARALFASVLEPSMNSEEAEEAYWLDSRYPKGYLPLLPIRVFDSDEPPQDETHAEGSSKALGPQTEFSRQLAQTCRAVLSEGSAPAPPSALPSVIPSTEGADEEDEPIPRAATTRANPRLTAHTVRSLLWGAINGWTTMTANRGSVKAILREVKTRGRAAGVGIKGMNAEEGLTSDRVEKAAIWVVDPRSLAEGMRSDLPLTNAA
;
A
#
# COMPACT_ATOMS: atom_id res chain seq x y z
N MET A 1 29.28 23.32 -9.76
CA MET A 1 29.49 24.40 -10.74
C MET A 1 30.90 24.96 -10.74
N LEU A 2 31.41 25.71 -9.74
CA LEU A 2 32.84 26.12 -9.74
C LEU A 2 33.81 24.91 -9.86
N ALA A 3 33.46 23.77 -9.28
CA ALA A 3 34.21 22.52 -9.41
C ALA A 3 34.31 21.98 -10.87
N GLU A 4 33.27 22.18 -11.70
CA GLU A 4 33.23 21.70 -13.09
C GLU A 4 34.11 22.54 -14.03
N PHE A 5 34.36 23.81 -13.67
CA PHE A 5 35.33 24.69 -14.35
C PHE A 5 36.75 24.53 -13.81
N ARG A 6 36.92 23.93 -12.62
CA ARG A 6 38.19 23.74 -11.91
C ARG A 6 38.82 22.35 -12.10
N GLU A 7 38.26 21.49 -12.96
CA GLU A 7 38.80 20.15 -13.25
C GLU A 7 40.24 20.16 -13.83
N LEU A 8 40.79 21.34 -14.16
CA LEU A 8 42.18 21.49 -14.63
C LEU A 8 43.23 21.75 -13.53
N ASP A 9 42.85 22.00 -12.26
CA ASP A 9 43.80 22.36 -11.19
C ASP A 9 43.81 21.44 -9.95
N SER A 10 43.04 20.35 -9.90
CA SER A 10 42.90 19.56 -8.65
C SER A 10 44.07 18.61 -8.31
N TYR A 11 45.28 18.80 -8.87
CA TYR A 11 46.42 17.93 -8.55
C TYR A 11 47.77 18.64 -8.36
N LEU A 12 47.84 19.97 -8.30
CA LEU A 12 49.12 20.66 -8.08
C LEU A 12 48.99 21.86 -7.14
N ALA A 13 48.86 21.57 -5.83
CA ALA A 13 49.55 22.28 -4.74
C ALA A 13 48.91 21.90 -3.40
N ASP A 14 49.48 20.91 -2.71
CA ASP A 14 49.48 20.93 -1.25
C ASP A 14 50.90 20.56 -0.80
N PRO A 15 51.76 21.54 -0.50
CA PRO A 15 53.01 21.31 0.20
C PRO A 15 52.76 21.58 1.68
N ASP A 16 52.54 20.54 2.48
CA ASP A 16 52.98 20.57 3.87
C ASP A 16 53.23 19.15 4.40
N SER A 17 54.45 19.05 4.93
CA SER A 17 55.16 17.90 5.46
C SER A 17 54.62 17.46 6.82
N ASP A 18 54.61 16.15 7.08
CA ASP A 18 55.37 15.59 8.20
C ASP A 18 55.55 14.05 8.12
N SER A 19 56.82 13.65 7.99
CA SER A 19 57.54 12.43 8.41
C SER A 19 56.77 11.44 9.33
N ASP A 20 56.87 10.11 9.23
CA ASP A 20 58.07 9.26 9.05
C ASP A 20 57.76 7.79 8.64
N SER A 21 58.65 7.23 7.80
CA SER A 21 59.25 5.86 7.80
C SER A 21 58.37 4.60 7.57
N GLU A 22 58.71 3.57 6.76
CA GLU A 22 59.89 3.18 5.96
C GLU A 22 59.52 1.96 5.06
N ALA A 23 60.28 1.79 3.96
CA ALA A 23 60.53 0.58 3.14
C ALA A 23 59.34 -0.19 2.49
N SER A 24 59.27 -0.44 1.17
CA SER A 24 60.35 -0.65 0.20
C SER A 24 59.81 -0.89 -1.23
N GLN A 25 60.72 -0.71 -2.20
CA GLN A 25 60.76 -1.25 -3.57
C GLN A 25 60.35 -0.33 -4.74
N SER A 26 61.42 0.20 -5.33
CA SER A 26 61.60 0.83 -6.64
C SER A 26 61.02 0.04 -7.82
N ILE A 27 60.59 0.75 -8.88
CA ILE A 27 61.09 0.60 -10.26
C ILE A 27 60.61 1.79 -11.14
N SER A 28 61.60 2.44 -11.77
CA SER A 28 61.58 3.23 -13.02
C SER A 28 60.65 4.44 -13.23
N SER A 29 61.33 5.58 -13.30
CA SER A 29 61.02 6.86 -13.95
C SER A 29 60.45 6.80 -15.38
N SER A 30 59.32 7.48 -15.63
CA SER A 30 59.14 8.42 -16.77
C SER A 30 57.71 8.98 -16.87
N HIS A 31 57.23 9.76 -15.89
CA HIS A 31 56.11 10.68 -16.11
C HIS A 31 56.43 12.05 -15.52
N ARG A 32 57.16 12.82 -16.32
CA ARG A 32 57.28 14.28 -16.18
C ARG A 32 55.93 14.87 -16.62
N PRO A 33 55.20 15.63 -15.80
CA PRO A 33 53.96 16.25 -16.22
C PRO A 33 54.27 17.30 -17.30
N LYS A 34 53.65 17.13 -18.47
CA LYS A 34 53.69 18.12 -19.55
C LYS A 34 52.83 19.33 -19.16
N PRO A 35 53.22 20.55 -19.57
CA PRO A 35 52.44 21.75 -19.29
C PRO A 35 51.18 21.80 -20.16
N ALA A 36 50.10 22.32 -19.56
CA ALA A 36 48.87 22.88 -20.13
C ALA A 36 48.45 22.38 -21.54
N SER A 37 47.42 21.52 -21.59
CA SER A 37 46.59 21.38 -22.79
C SER A 37 45.93 22.74 -23.09
N THR A 38 46.27 23.34 -24.23
CA THR A 38 45.73 24.63 -24.70
C THR A 38 44.28 24.54 -25.18
N GLU A 39 43.69 23.35 -25.23
CA GLU A 39 42.28 23.17 -25.57
C GLU A 39 41.43 23.14 -24.31
N VAL A 40 40.60 24.18 -24.16
CA VAL A 40 39.56 24.26 -23.13
C VAL A 40 38.47 23.24 -23.50
N ASP A 41 38.66 21.97 -23.14
CA ASP A 41 37.63 20.93 -23.29
C ASP A 41 37.14 20.47 -21.92
N ASN A 42 36.24 21.27 -21.34
CA ASN A 42 35.62 20.96 -20.05
C ASN A 42 34.31 20.16 -20.21
N SER A 43 33.82 19.63 -19.09
CA SER A 43 32.62 18.79 -19.03
C SER A 43 31.37 19.47 -19.62
N LEU A 44 31.25 20.81 -19.50
CA LEU A 44 30.14 21.56 -20.11
C LEU A 44 30.20 21.58 -21.64
N LEU A 45 31.38 21.79 -22.22
CA LEU A 45 31.56 21.73 -23.68
C LEU A 45 31.30 20.32 -24.22
N ARG A 46 31.77 19.29 -23.51
CA ARG A 46 31.47 17.89 -23.85
C ARG A 46 29.97 17.59 -23.80
N MET A 47 29.29 18.06 -22.76
CA MET A 47 27.83 17.94 -22.64
C MET A 47 27.11 18.68 -23.77
N GLY A 48 27.54 19.89 -24.10
CA GLY A 48 26.97 20.68 -25.19
C GLY A 48 27.04 19.97 -26.54
N ARG A 49 28.23 19.45 -26.89
CA ARG A 49 28.45 18.67 -28.12
C ARG A 49 27.59 17.39 -28.16
N ALA A 50 27.46 16.69 -27.04
CA ALA A 50 26.61 15.51 -26.94
C ALA A 50 25.13 15.84 -27.17
N LEU A 51 24.64 16.95 -26.58
CA LEU A 51 23.27 17.41 -26.77
C LEU A 51 22.99 17.79 -28.23
N LEU A 52 23.92 18.50 -28.89
CA LEU A 52 23.81 18.84 -30.32
C LEU A 52 23.75 17.58 -31.19
N THR A 53 24.60 16.61 -30.92
CA THR A 53 24.59 15.32 -31.62
C THR A 53 23.25 14.60 -31.45
N ALA A 54 22.72 14.58 -30.22
CA ALA A 54 21.42 14.00 -29.94
C ALA A 54 20.27 14.74 -30.65
N ALA A 55 20.31 16.08 -30.70
CA ALA A 55 19.31 16.88 -31.40
C ALA A 55 19.31 16.60 -32.91
N GLN A 56 20.49 16.49 -33.52
CA GLN A 56 20.64 16.15 -34.95
C GLN A 56 20.10 14.76 -35.28
N GLN A 57 20.28 13.79 -34.37
CA GLN A 57 19.77 12.42 -34.54
C GLN A 57 18.26 12.29 -34.29
N ASN A 58 17.63 13.29 -33.66
CA ASN A 58 16.23 13.25 -33.25
C ASN A 58 15.46 14.51 -33.72
N PRO A 59 15.26 14.70 -35.04
CA PRO A 59 14.48 15.82 -35.56
C PRO A 59 13.01 15.72 -35.14
N ILE A 60 12.33 16.87 -35.02
CA ILE A 60 10.94 16.95 -34.56
C ILE A 60 10.00 16.32 -35.61
N PRO A 61 9.29 15.22 -35.29
CA PRO A 61 8.36 14.58 -36.21
C PRO A 61 7.24 15.53 -36.64
N GLY A 62 6.83 15.47 -37.91
CA GLY A 62 5.72 16.28 -38.44
C GLY A 62 6.09 17.69 -38.91
N THR A 63 7.39 18.04 -38.90
CA THR A 63 7.89 19.29 -39.51
C THR A 63 8.48 19.02 -40.89
N VAL A 64 8.17 19.87 -41.89
CA VAL A 64 8.71 19.78 -43.25
C VAL A 64 9.34 21.13 -43.64
N PRO A 65 10.67 21.22 -43.80
CA PRO A 65 11.68 20.16 -43.57
C PRO A 65 11.80 19.78 -42.07
N PRO A 66 12.38 18.59 -41.75
CA PRO A 66 12.57 18.15 -40.37
C PRO A 66 13.39 19.16 -39.57
N LYS A 67 12.77 19.73 -38.54
CA LYS A 67 13.39 20.76 -37.70
C LYS A 67 14.21 20.10 -36.59
N VAL A 68 15.49 20.45 -36.52
CA VAL A 68 16.36 20.04 -35.40
C VAL A 68 15.98 20.82 -34.14
N PRO A 69 15.83 20.16 -32.98
CA PRO A 69 15.57 20.84 -31.71
C PRO A 69 16.66 21.87 -31.38
N SER A 70 16.25 23.09 -30.99
CA SER A 70 17.16 24.09 -30.44
C SER A 70 17.51 23.76 -28.99
N ILE A 71 18.77 23.93 -28.61
CA ILE A 71 19.25 23.64 -27.25
C ILE A 71 19.54 24.97 -26.55
N THR A 72 18.95 25.13 -25.37
CA THR A 72 19.26 26.23 -24.46
C THR A 72 19.86 25.67 -23.18
N LEU A 73 21.06 26.13 -22.81
CA LEU A 73 21.73 25.80 -21.56
C LEU A 73 21.65 27.01 -20.61
N ARG A 74 20.96 26.86 -19.47
CA ARG A 74 20.88 27.93 -18.47
C ARG A 74 21.81 27.65 -17.28
N LEU A 75 22.75 28.56 -17.04
CA LEU A 75 23.68 28.50 -15.92
C LEU A 75 23.19 29.46 -14.82
N THR A 76 22.42 28.92 -13.87
CA THR A 76 21.64 29.71 -12.90
C THR A 76 22.45 30.33 -11.75
N ARG A 77 23.63 29.78 -11.45
CA ARG A 77 24.48 30.19 -10.31
C ARG A 77 25.82 30.78 -10.73
N LEU A 78 25.91 31.22 -11.97
CA LEU A 78 27.16 31.61 -12.59
C LEU A 78 27.07 33.07 -13.04
N ASP A 79 27.89 33.91 -12.40
CA ASP A 79 28.07 35.30 -12.76
C ASP A 79 29.42 35.42 -13.50
N PRO A 80 29.43 35.77 -14.79
CA PRO A 80 30.67 35.94 -15.57
C PRO A 80 31.44 37.21 -15.17
N SER A 81 30.82 38.11 -14.40
CA SER A 81 31.37 39.39 -13.97
C SER A 81 31.06 39.65 -12.49
N PRO A 82 31.54 38.80 -11.56
CA PRO A 82 31.24 38.95 -10.15
C PRO A 82 31.79 40.27 -9.60
N ALA A 83 31.10 40.85 -8.63
CA ALA A 83 31.50 42.11 -8.00
C ALA A 83 32.83 41.99 -7.23
N ASP A 84 33.17 40.79 -6.74
CA ASP A 84 34.48 40.51 -6.16
C ASP A 84 35.46 40.04 -7.25
N SER A 85 36.52 40.83 -7.48
CA SER A 85 37.58 40.51 -8.42
C SER A 85 38.30 39.17 -8.15
N LYS A 86 38.23 38.64 -6.92
CA LYS A 86 38.82 37.34 -6.56
C LYS A 86 38.00 36.15 -7.05
N GLU A 87 36.73 36.37 -7.39
CA GLU A 87 35.83 35.34 -7.92
C GLU A 87 35.80 35.32 -9.46
N HIS A 88 36.45 36.30 -10.10
CA HIS A 88 36.50 36.39 -11.57
C HIS A 88 37.49 35.36 -12.15
N ASP A 89 36.95 34.35 -12.84
CA ASP A 89 37.72 33.34 -13.56
C ASP A 89 37.48 33.48 -15.07
N ALA A 90 38.51 33.90 -15.81
CA ALA A 90 38.43 34.15 -17.26
C ALA A 90 38.01 32.90 -18.07
N ARG A 91 38.24 31.69 -17.56
CA ARG A 91 37.85 30.43 -18.22
C ARG A 91 36.34 30.26 -18.32
N ILE A 92 35.60 30.85 -17.38
CA ILE A 92 34.14 30.82 -17.35
C ILE A 92 33.58 31.53 -18.58
N GLY A 93 34.08 32.74 -18.88
CA GLY A 93 33.70 33.50 -20.07
C GLY A 93 34.05 32.74 -21.36
N GLN A 94 35.28 32.23 -21.45
CA GLN A 94 35.74 31.45 -22.63
C GLN A 94 34.87 30.22 -22.91
N THR A 95 34.40 29.53 -21.85
CA THR A 95 33.53 28.36 -21.99
C THR A 95 32.14 28.74 -22.48
N ILE A 96 31.58 29.85 -21.97
CA ILE A 96 30.28 30.36 -22.41
C ILE A 96 30.34 30.73 -23.89
N ASP A 97 31.40 31.41 -24.31
CA ASP A 97 31.59 31.81 -25.70
C ASP A 97 31.77 30.57 -26.60
N ALA A 98 32.58 29.60 -26.18
CA ALA A 98 32.74 28.35 -26.92
C ALA A 98 31.43 27.53 -27.04
N LEU A 99 30.56 27.56 -26.03
CA LEU A 99 29.22 26.93 -26.10
C LEU A 99 28.30 27.67 -27.07
N ARG A 100 28.36 29.00 -27.13
CA ARG A 100 27.59 29.82 -28.08
C ARG A 100 28.08 29.61 -29.50
N ASP A 101 29.38 29.51 -29.70
CA ASP A 101 30.00 29.28 -31.02
C ASP A 101 29.57 27.94 -31.63
N VAL A 102 29.31 26.91 -30.82
CA VAL A 102 28.76 25.63 -31.31
C VAL A 102 27.24 25.65 -31.54
N GLY A 103 26.58 26.78 -31.33
CA GLY A 103 25.15 26.97 -31.60
C GLY A 103 24.23 26.63 -30.43
N ILE A 104 24.74 26.60 -29.20
CA ILE A 104 23.91 26.45 -27.99
C ILE A 104 23.55 27.83 -27.46
N ASP A 105 22.26 28.05 -27.20
CA ASP A 105 21.79 29.27 -26.54
C ASP A 105 22.15 29.22 -25.04
N VAL A 106 23.15 29.99 -24.62
CA VAL A 106 23.59 30.03 -23.22
C VAL A 106 22.97 31.22 -22.49
N GLN A 107 22.11 30.91 -21.52
CA GLN A 107 21.42 31.89 -20.67
C GLN A 107 22.03 31.90 -19.26
N LEU A 108 22.16 33.07 -18.66
CA LEU A 108 22.73 33.24 -17.32
C LEU A 108 21.63 33.68 -16.34
N GLY A 109 21.79 33.34 -15.07
CA GLY A 109 20.90 33.75 -13.99
C GLY A 109 19.60 32.93 -13.86
N GLU A 110 18.76 33.34 -12.91
CA GLU A 110 17.47 32.71 -12.64
C GLU A 110 16.43 33.08 -13.71
N ARG A 111 15.47 32.17 -13.94
CA ARG A 111 14.39 32.41 -14.90
C ARG A 111 13.32 33.26 -14.22
N GLU A 112 13.03 34.46 -14.75
CA GLU A 112 11.72 35.08 -14.50
C GLU A 112 10.66 34.09 -15.00
N ILE A 113 9.81 33.61 -14.10
CA ILE A 113 8.77 32.62 -14.39
C ILE A 113 7.70 33.27 -15.28
N MET A 114 8.05 33.60 -16.52
CA MET A 114 7.07 33.83 -17.56
C MET A 114 6.40 32.49 -17.81
N SER A 115 5.10 32.46 -17.48
CA SER A 115 4.21 31.32 -17.58
C SER A 115 4.51 30.50 -18.82
N ILE A 116 5.11 29.32 -18.62
CA ILE A 116 5.15 28.28 -19.65
C ILE A 116 3.70 28.14 -20.13
N PRO A 117 3.39 28.34 -21.43
CA PRO A 117 2.08 27.99 -21.96
C PRO A 117 1.83 26.56 -21.52
N LYS A 118 0.84 26.35 -20.65
CA LYS A 118 0.51 25.03 -20.11
C LYS A 118 -0.13 24.20 -21.23
N SER A 119 0.65 23.83 -22.25
CA SER A 119 0.34 22.72 -23.14
C SER A 119 0.85 21.41 -22.51
N GLY A 120 0.71 21.28 -21.18
CA GLY A 120 0.73 19.97 -20.57
C GLY A 120 -0.54 19.25 -21.03
N PRO A 121 -0.52 17.92 -21.23
CA PRO A 121 -1.76 17.16 -21.38
C PRO A 121 -2.68 17.61 -20.25
N ALA A 122 -3.91 18.00 -20.59
CA ALA A 122 -4.90 18.42 -19.61
C ALA A 122 -4.84 17.42 -18.45
N LYS A 123 -4.55 17.89 -17.22
CA LYS A 123 -4.63 17.04 -16.03
C LYS A 123 -6.05 16.48 -16.04
N GLN A 124 -6.20 15.24 -16.48
CA GLN A 124 -7.47 14.54 -16.39
C GLN A 124 -7.84 14.58 -14.91
N CYS A 125 -9.04 15.08 -14.62
CA CYS A 125 -9.59 14.91 -13.29
C CYS A 125 -9.65 13.39 -13.06
N PRO A 126 -9.02 12.84 -12.01
CA PRO A 126 -9.04 11.40 -11.79
C PRO A 126 -10.50 10.95 -11.72
N SER A 127 -10.85 9.91 -12.47
CA SER A 127 -12.19 9.33 -12.43
C SER A 127 -12.55 8.95 -11.00
N ARG A 128 -13.76 9.31 -10.58
CA ARG A 128 -14.25 8.97 -9.24
C ARG A 128 -14.49 7.47 -9.19
N LEU A 129 -13.77 6.78 -8.32
CA LEU A 129 -13.94 5.35 -8.08
C LEU A 129 -15.01 5.11 -7.02
N GLU A 130 -16.01 4.32 -7.36
CA GLU A 130 -17.08 3.89 -6.45
C GLU A 130 -17.06 2.37 -6.28
N PRO A 131 -17.41 1.84 -5.09
CA PRO A 131 -17.60 0.41 -4.96
C PRO A 131 -18.78 -0.07 -5.83
N THR A 132 -18.92 -1.38 -5.97
CA THR A 132 -20.12 -2.03 -6.49
C THR A 132 -21.12 -2.25 -5.35
N LEU A 133 -22.40 -2.40 -5.68
CA LEU A 133 -23.44 -2.68 -4.67
C LEU A 133 -23.32 -4.10 -4.10
N LYS A 134 -22.76 -5.02 -4.88
CA LYS A 134 -22.36 -6.35 -4.42
C LYS A 134 -20.92 -6.28 -3.95
N VAL A 135 -20.67 -6.41 -2.66
CA VAL A 135 -19.33 -6.29 -2.06
C VAL A 135 -18.88 -7.65 -1.55
N ASN A 136 -17.70 -8.09 -1.99
CA ASN A 136 -17.07 -9.30 -1.44
C ASN A 136 -16.15 -8.95 -0.27
N LEU A 137 -16.35 -9.60 0.87
CA LEU A 137 -15.66 -9.35 2.12
C LEU A 137 -14.54 -10.39 2.32
N ASP A 138 -13.30 -9.90 2.46
CA ASP A 138 -12.17 -10.71 2.89
C ASP A 138 -12.25 -10.99 4.41
N LEU A 139 -11.51 -12.01 4.87
CA LEU A 139 -11.40 -12.38 6.30
C LEU A 139 -11.11 -11.17 7.20
N SER A 140 -10.20 -10.30 6.77
CA SER A 140 -9.82 -9.12 7.54
C SER A 140 -10.98 -8.16 7.78
N ILE A 141 -11.95 -8.09 6.87
CA ILE A 141 -13.15 -7.26 7.01
C ILE A 141 -14.17 -7.93 7.92
N LEU A 142 -14.36 -9.25 7.83
CA LEU A 142 -15.24 -9.96 8.75
C LEU A 142 -14.81 -9.73 10.21
N ILE A 143 -13.51 -9.81 10.49
CA ILE A 143 -12.96 -9.49 11.82
C ILE A 143 -13.24 -8.03 12.19
N ALA A 144 -13.03 -7.10 11.26
CA ALA A 144 -13.25 -5.68 11.50
C ALA A 144 -14.73 -5.34 11.77
N LEU A 145 -15.66 -6.05 11.12
CA LEU A 145 -17.11 -5.85 11.25
C LEU A 145 -17.69 -6.31 12.57
N VAL A 146 -16.97 -7.11 13.38
CA VAL A 146 -17.44 -7.53 14.71
C VAL A 146 -16.61 -6.98 15.85
N SER A 147 -15.41 -6.47 15.55
CA SER A 147 -14.45 -5.91 16.50
C SER A 147 -15.11 -4.88 17.43
N ASP A 148 -14.78 -4.96 18.72
CA ASP A 148 -15.26 -3.99 19.70
C ASP A 148 -14.89 -2.55 19.33
N ILE A 149 -13.71 -2.30 18.74
CA ILE A 149 -13.30 -0.94 18.31
C ILE A 149 -14.29 -0.32 17.31
N THR A 150 -14.89 -1.15 16.46
CA THR A 150 -15.88 -0.71 15.47
C THR A 150 -17.20 -0.32 16.13
N HIS A 151 -17.61 -1.03 17.19
CA HIS A 151 -18.94 -0.88 17.81
C HIS A 151 -18.96 -0.04 19.09
N ALA A 152 -17.89 -0.04 19.87
CA ALA A 152 -17.81 0.67 21.13
C ALA A 152 -17.87 2.19 20.93
N PRO A 153 -18.34 2.96 21.94
CA PRO A 153 -18.31 4.41 21.91
C PRO A 153 -16.91 4.94 21.58
N LEU A 154 -16.81 5.98 20.76
CA LEU A 154 -15.52 6.57 20.39
C LEU A 154 -14.82 7.16 21.63
N PRO A 155 -13.50 7.02 21.76
CA PRO A 155 -12.75 7.66 22.84
C PRO A 155 -12.77 9.19 22.67
N GLN A 156 -12.94 9.93 23.76
CA GLN A 156 -12.95 11.40 23.77
C GLN A 156 -11.55 11.98 23.64
N SER A 157 -10.53 11.26 24.12
CA SER A 157 -9.13 11.67 24.08
C SER A 157 -8.20 10.48 23.76
N VAL A 158 -6.92 10.78 23.50
CA VAL A 158 -5.91 9.73 23.27
C VAL A 158 -5.64 8.98 24.57
N GLU A 159 -5.64 9.69 25.69
CA GLU A 159 -5.45 9.14 27.03
C GLU A 159 -6.56 8.15 27.41
N GLU A 160 -7.81 8.44 27.04
CA GLU A 160 -8.91 7.50 27.22
C GLU A 160 -8.72 6.24 26.37
N ALA A 161 -8.30 6.38 25.11
CA ALA A 161 -8.02 5.22 24.25
C ALA A 161 -6.88 4.36 24.79
N GLU A 162 -5.83 4.99 25.32
CA GLU A 162 -4.75 4.28 26.01
C GLU A 162 -5.25 3.60 27.28
N ALA A 163 -6.07 4.25 28.11
CA ALA A 163 -6.62 3.65 29.32
C ALA A 163 -7.50 2.42 29.04
N ARG A 164 -8.17 2.37 27.88
CA ARG A 164 -8.99 1.21 27.48
C ARG A 164 -8.17 -0.03 27.13
N PHE A 165 -7.00 0.12 26.49
CA PHE A 165 -6.28 -1.03 25.93
C PHE A 165 -4.88 -1.24 26.50
N VAL A 166 -4.22 -0.19 26.98
CA VAL A 166 -2.86 -0.25 27.54
C VAL A 166 -2.95 -0.50 29.04
N PRO A 167 -2.41 -1.63 29.54
CA PRO A 167 -2.43 -1.91 30.96
C PRO A 167 -1.71 -0.83 31.78
N PRO A 168 -2.14 -0.55 33.03
CA PRO A 168 -1.51 0.46 33.87
C PRO A 168 -0.01 0.21 34.08
N PRO A 169 0.83 1.26 34.23
CA PRO A 169 2.27 1.10 34.44
C PRO A 169 2.64 0.19 35.62
N SER A 170 1.84 0.21 36.69
CA SER A 170 2.00 -0.67 37.85
C SER A 170 1.81 -2.14 37.50
N TYR A 171 0.83 -2.47 36.66
CA TYR A 171 0.59 -3.83 36.16
C TYR A 171 1.74 -4.30 35.25
N ILE A 172 2.24 -3.41 34.39
CA ILE A 172 3.40 -3.71 33.53
C ILE A 172 4.63 -3.99 34.39
N ALA A 173 4.89 -3.17 35.42
CA ALA A 173 6.01 -3.35 36.34
C ALA A 173 5.89 -4.67 37.12
N TRP A 174 4.70 -4.96 37.67
CA TRP A 174 4.40 -6.22 38.35
C TRP A 174 4.61 -7.44 37.45
N LYS A 175 4.12 -7.38 36.19
CA LYS A 175 4.29 -8.46 35.22
C LYS A 175 5.77 -8.66 34.90
N ARG A 176 6.51 -7.57 34.67
CA ARG A 176 7.95 -7.60 34.37
C ARG A 176 8.77 -8.21 35.52
N GLU A 177 8.44 -7.91 36.76
CA GLU A 177 9.09 -8.47 37.95
C GLU A 177 8.88 -10.00 38.04
N ARG A 178 7.69 -10.50 37.70
CA ARG A 178 7.41 -11.95 37.65
C ARG A 178 8.04 -12.65 36.44
N THR A 179 8.02 -12.03 35.26
CA THR A 179 8.59 -12.63 34.04
C THR A 179 10.10 -12.46 33.92
N ALA A 180 10.75 -11.59 34.71
CA ALA A 180 12.21 -11.47 34.71
C ALA A 180 12.93 -12.75 35.18
N ALA A 181 12.21 -13.70 35.79
CA ALA A 181 12.71 -15.02 36.14
C ALA A 181 12.71 -16.03 34.96
N THR A 182 12.08 -15.69 33.83
CA THR A 182 11.99 -16.52 32.62
C THR A 182 12.42 -15.74 31.37
N THR A 183 12.88 -16.42 30.33
CA THR A 183 13.37 -15.85 29.05
C THR A 183 12.28 -15.15 28.20
N ASP A 184 11.13 -14.80 28.79
CA ASP A 184 9.90 -14.42 28.09
C ASP A 184 9.69 -12.90 27.96
N VAL A 185 10.78 -12.13 28.01
CA VAL A 185 10.76 -10.66 27.96
C VAL A 185 10.20 -10.15 26.61
N ASP A 186 10.48 -10.86 25.52
CA ASP A 186 10.04 -10.50 24.17
C ASP A 186 8.51 -10.63 23.99
N ALA A 187 7.86 -11.60 24.64
CA ALA A 187 6.42 -11.78 24.57
C ALA A 187 5.66 -10.67 25.30
N ALA A 188 6.17 -10.24 26.45
CA ALA A 188 5.62 -9.12 27.20
C ALA A 188 5.70 -7.81 26.40
N GLU A 189 6.82 -7.55 25.72
CA GLU A 189 6.96 -6.37 24.86
C GLU A 189 6.04 -6.42 23.62
N GLY A 190 5.86 -7.61 23.04
CA GLY A 190 4.91 -7.83 21.94
C GLY A 190 3.46 -7.51 22.33
N SER A 191 3.03 -7.91 23.52
CA SER A 191 1.69 -7.64 24.05
C SER A 191 1.44 -6.14 24.25
N ILE A 192 2.43 -5.38 24.75
CA ILE A 192 2.33 -3.93 24.91
C ILE A 192 2.25 -3.22 23.55
N LYS A 193 3.08 -3.64 22.58
CA LYS A 193 3.02 -3.11 21.20
C LYS A 193 1.66 -3.33 20.58
N HIS A 194 1.07 -4.51 20.77
CA HIS A 194 -0.27 -4.83 20.28
C HIS A 194 -1.34 -3.97 20.95
N SER A 195 -1.30 -3.83 22.28
CA SER A 195 -2.20 -2.98 23.06
C SER A 195 -2.18 -1.51 22.61
N ARG A 196 -0.99 -0.95 22.37
CA ARG A 196 -0.83 0.39 21.81
C ARG A 196 -1.36 0.51 20.38
N ALA A 197 -1.23 -0.54 19.58
CA ALA A 197 -1.81 -0.55 18.23
C ALA A 197 -3.35 -0.50 18.28
N LEU A 198 -3.99 -1.19 19.23
CA LEU A 198 -5.44 -1.11 19.46
C LEU A 198 -5.88 0.29 19.90
N ALA A 199 -5.16 0.92 20.84
CA ALA A 199 -5.43 2.30 21.23
C ALA A 199 -5.33 3.27 20.03
N ASN A 200 -4.30 3.13 19.21
CA ASN A 200 -4.16 3.93 17.99
C ASN A 200 -5.30 3.67 16.98
N GLN A 201 -5.75 2.42 16.83
CA GLN A 201 -6.91 2.09 15.99
C GLN A 201 -8.20 2.75 16.51
N ALA A 202 -8.43 2.76 17.82
CA ALA A 202 -9.58 3.43 18.43
C ALA A 202 -9.54 4.95 18.23
N VAL A 203 -8.36 5.57 18.27
CA VAL A 203 -8.20 7.00 17.94
C VAL A 203 -8.49 7.25 16.46
N GLN A 204 -8.03 6.38 15.56
CA GLN A 204 -8.29 6.50 14.11
C GLN A 204 -9.78 6.43 13.78
N GLU A 205 -10.55 5.59 14.48
CA GLU A 205 -12.01 5.50 14.32
C GLU A 205 -12.74 6.83 14.60
N ARG A 206 -12.14 7.77 15.33
CA ARG A 206 -12.72 9.11 15.54
C ARG A 206 -12.75 9.97 14.28
N GLY A 207 -11.84 9.71 13.34
CA GLY A 207 -11.74 10.50 12.11
C GLY A 207 -12.80 10.10 11.09
N ARG A 208 -12.85 8.80 10.79
CA ARG A 208 -13.89 8.19 9.96
C ARG A 208 -13.92 6.69 10.21
N GLY A 209 -15.01 6.20 10.78
CA GLY A 209 -15.12 4.79 11.15
C GLY A 209 -15.26 3.86 9.95
N LEU A 210 -14.99 2.57 10.13
CA LEU A 210 -15.20 1.56 9.07
C LEU A 210 -16.65 1.56 8.56
N LEU A 211 -17.62 1.42 9.47
CA LEU A 211 -19.04 1.36 9.12
C LEU A 211 -19.55 2.69 8.53
N GLU A 212 -18.98 3.81 8.96
CA GLU A 212 -19.25 5.13 8.40
C GLU A 212 -18.72 5.27 6.96
N ASP A 213 -17.48 4.85 6.68
CA ASP A 213 -16.94 4.81 5.31
C ASP A 213 -17.79 3.91 4.40
N MET A 214 -18.25 2.77 4.93
CA MET A 214 -19.14 1.86 4.20
C MET A 214 -20.48 2.50 3.87
N HIS A 215 -21.14 3.04 4.89
CA HIS A 215 -22.42 3.71 4.79
C HIS A 215 -22.38 4.84 3.76
N ASP A 216 -21.45 5.79 3.92
CA ASP A 216 -21.37 6.97 3.05
C ASP A 216 -21.15 6.61 1.58
N ARG A 217 -20.24 5.67 1.31
CA ARG A 217 -19.92 5.29 -0.07
C ARG A 217 -21.09 4.59 -0.74
N LEU A 218 -21.74 3.66 -0.05
CA LEU A 218 -22.88 2.92 -0.59
C LEU A 218 -24.13 3.80 -0.70
N ALA A 219 -24.37 4.69 0.26
CA ALA A 219 -25.47 5.67 0.20
C ALA A 219 -25.29 6.63 -0.99
N SER A 220 -24.05 7.07 -1.25
CA SER A 220 -23.76 7.97 -2.37
C SER A 220 -24.08 7.39 -3.75
N MET A 221 -24.11 6.05 -3.86
CA MET A 221 -24.44 5.35 -5.10
C MET A 221 -25.94 5.21 -5.35
N THR A 222 -26.76 5.31 -4.31
CA THR A 222 -28.22 5.08 -4.38
C THR A 222 -29.00 6.21 -3.70
N PRO A 223 -28.95 7.46 -4.24
CA PRO A 223 -29.49 8.64 -3.55
C PRO A 223 -30.99 8.56 -3.24
N THR A 224 -31.75 7.85 -4.07
CA THR A 224 -33.22 7.76 -3.97
C THR A 224 -33.70 6.65 -3.04
N THR A 225 -32.93 5.58 -2.90
CA THR A 225 -33.28 4.40 -2.08
C THR A 225 -31.98 3.82 -1.51
N PRO A 226 -31.43 4.42 -0.44
CA PRO A 226 -30.14 4.03 0.08
C PRO A 226 -30.15 2.53 0.42
N PHE A 227 -29.13 1.83 -0.08
CA PHE A 227 -28.84 0.43 0.19
C PHE A 227 -29.82 -0.63 -0.32
N LYS A 228 -30.84 -0.27 -1.10
CA LYS A 228 -31.88 -1.22 -1.57
C LYS A 228 -31.32 -2.46 -2.27
N ASP A 229 -30.21 -2.30 -2.99
CA ASP A 229 -29.58 -3.37 -3.77
C ASP A 229 -28.17 -3.72 -3.25
N ALA A 230 -27.79 -3.25 -2.06
CA ALA A 230 -26.51 -3.57 -1.46
C ALA A 230 -26.52 -5.00 -0.92
N GLU A 231 -25.56 -5.83 -1.35
CA GLU A 231 -25.44 -7.22 -0.93
C GLU A 231 -23.99 -7.52 -0.55
N PHE A 232 -23.80 -8.28 0.54
CA PHE A 232 -22.48 -8.64 1.04
C PHE A 232 -22.23 -10.14 0.90
N PHE A 233 -21.05 -10.48 0.39
CA PHE A 233 -20.62 -11.85 0.13
C PHE A 233 -19.30 -12.15 0.83
N THR A 234 -19.02 -13.44 1.08
CA THR A 234 -17.71 -13.93 1.55
C THR A 234 -17.45 -15.33 1.03
N THR A 235 -16.19 -15.75 1.03
CA THR A 235 -15.82 -17.15 0.73
C THR A 235 -16.08 -18.09 1.92
N PRO A 236 -16.31 -19.40 1.70
CA PRO A 236 -16.41 -20.39 2.76
C PRO A 236 -15.16 -20.42 3.65
N GLU A 237 -13.96 -20.46 3.07
CA GLU A 237 -12.70 -20.39 3.82
C GLU A 237 -12.64 -19.18 4.77
N ALA A 238 -13.01 -17.99 4.28
CA ALA A 238 -12.98 -16.77 5.10
C ALA A 238 -14.00 -16.83 6.23
N ARG A 239 -15.21 -17.35 5.99
CA ARG A 239 -16.23 -17.60 7.02
C ARG A 239 -15.73 -18.58 8.08
N ASP A 240 -15.27 -19.76 7.68
CA ASP A 240 -14.91 -20.83 8.61
C ASP A 240 -13.73 -20.42 9.49
N ARG A 241 -12.76 -19.74 8.88
CA ARG A 241 -11.63 -19.18 9.61
C ARG A 241 -12.04 -18.04 10.54
N PHE A 242 -12.92 -17.15 10.08
CA PHE A 242 -13.46 -16.07 10.90
C PHE A 242 -14.15 -16.64 12.15
N LEU A 243 -15.06 -17.60 11.97
CA LEU A 243 -15.80 -18.22 13.07
C LEU A 243 -14.84 -18.92 14.05
N ARG A 244 -13.85 -19.66 13.56
CA ARG A 244 -12.83 -20.29 14.41
C ARG A 244 -12.03 -19.28 15.22
N ILE A 245 -11.63 -18.16 14.62
CA ILE A 245 -10.86 -17.12 15.29
C ILE A 245 -11.72 -16.47 16.40
N VAL A 246 -12.93 -16.02 16.06
CA VAL A 246 -13.75 -15.23 16.98
C VAL A 246 -14.40 -16.11 18.04
N LEU A 247 -15.04 -17.21 17.66
CA LEU A 247 -15.84 -18.04 18.58
C LEU A 247 -15.00 -18.95 19.46
N SER A 248 -13.89 -19.48 18.95
CA SER A 248 -13.15 -20.53 19.64
C SER A 248 -11.86 -20.06 20.30
N LYS A 249 -11.35 -18.85 20.01
CA LYS A 249 -9.98 -18.49 20.41
C LYS A 249 -9.83 -17.11 21.02
N ILE A 250 -10.30 -16.04 20.37
CA ILE A 250 -9.88 -14.68 20.75
C ILE A 250 -11.02 -13.66 20.89
N GLY A 251 -12.24 -13.96 20.44
CA GLY A 251 -13.35 -13.01 20.51
C GLY A 251 -13.92 -12.87 21.92
N GLY A 252 -14.18 -11.64 22.36
CA GLY A 252 -14.96 -11.38 23.57
C GLY A 252 -16.46 -11.68 23.39
N ALA A 253 -17.25 -11.54 24.45
CA ALA A 253 -18.66 -11.92 24.46
C ALA A 253 -19.49 -11.14 23.42
N GLY A 254 -19.24 -9.84 23.28
CA GLY A 254 -19.87 -8.98 22.28
C GLY A 254 -19.42 -9.32 20.84
N GLU A 255 -18.13 -9.51 20.62
CA GLU A 255 -17.56 -9.91 19.32
C GLU A 255 -18.10 -11.28 18.87
N GLN A 256 -18.19 -12.25 19.78
CA GLN A 256 -18.78 -13.56 19.51
C GLN A 256 -20.27 -13.47 19.20
N ARG A 257 -21.03 -12.66 19.95
CA ARG A 257 -22.45 -12.43 19.67
C ARG A 257 -22.66 -11.89 18.26
N ARG A 258 -21.89 -10.87 17.86
CA ARG A 258 -21.94 -10.29 16.51
C ARG A 258 -21.53 -11.30 15.45
N ALA A 259 -20.51 -12.11 15.71
CA ALA A 259 -20.08 -13.16 14.78
C ALA A 259 -21.17 -14.23 14.55
N ARG A 260 -21.86 -14.66 15.62
CA ARG A 260 -23.02 -15.57 15.51
C ARG A 260 -24.14 -14.94 14.70
N ALA A 261 -24.45 -13.67 14.96
CA ALA A 261 -25.48 -12.92 14.23
C ALA A 261 -25.18 -12.81 12.72
N LEU A 262 -23.94 -12.51 12.33
CA LEU A 262 -23.53 -12.40 10.92
C LEU A 262 -23.79 -13.68 10.11
N PHE A 263 -23.70 -14.84 10.75
CA PHE A 263 -23.89 -16.16 10.12
C PHE A 263 -25.00 -16.97 10.80
N ALA A 264 -26.04 -16.30 11.33
CA ALA A 264 -27.14 -16.94 12.05
C ALA A 264 -27.81 -18.03 11.23
N SER A 265 -27.99 -17.83 9.92
CA SER A 265 -28.56 -18.83 9.02
C SER A 265 -27.79 -20.16 8.95
N VAL A 266 -26.50 -20.15 9.31
CA VAL A 266 -25.63 -21.34 9.32
C VAL A 266 -25.49 -21.90 10.72
N LEU A 267 -25.37 -21.04 11.74
CA LEU A 267 -25.04 -21.42 13.11
C LEU A 267 -26.27 -21.69 13.98
N GLU A 268 -27.32 -20.91 13.81
CA GLU A 268 -28.53 -20.93 14.65
C GLU A 268 -29.77 -20.89 13.75
N PRO A 269 -30.17 -22.02 13.13
CA PRO A 269 -31.28 -22.05 12.18
C PRO A 269 -32.64 -21.63 12.76
N SER A 270 -32.76 -21.62 14.09
CA SER A 270 -33.94 -21.13 14.82
C SER A 270 -34.01 -19.61 14.93
N MET A 271 -32.88 -18.91 14.79
CA MET A 271 -32.80 -17.45 14.90
C MET A 271 -33.34 -16.82 13.61
N ASN A 272 -34.37 -15.97 13.75
CA ASN A 272 -34.91 -15.27 12.60
C ASN A 272 -34.03 -14.06 12.19
N SER A 273 -34.27 -13.50 11.00
CA SER A 273 -33.44 -12.40 10.47
C SER A 273 -33.49 -11.14 11.33
N GLU A 274 -34.60 -10.87 12.02
CA GLU A 274 -34.77 -9.68 12.85
C GLU A 274 -34.03 -9.82 14.18
N GLU A 275 -34.07 -11.01 14.79
CA GLU A 275 -33.30 -11.37 15.99
C GLU A 275 -31.80 -11.32 15.72
N ALA A 276 -31.35 -11.81 14.56
CA ALA A 276 -29.95 -11.72 14.17
C ALA A 276 -29.51 -10.24 14.02
N GLU A 277 -30.34 -9.40 13.42
CA GLU A 277 -30.05 -7.97 13.30
C GLU A 277 -30.01 -7.28 14.66
N GLU A 278 -30.95 -7.56 15.55
CA GLU A 278 -30.94 -7.04 16.91
C GLU A 278 -29.70 -7.48 17.69
N ALA A 279 -29.34 -8.77 17.63
CA ALA A 279 -28.15 -9.30 18.29
C ALA A 279 -26.84 -8.69 17.77
N TYR A 280 -26.76 -8.39 16.47
CA TYR A 280 -25.59 -7.76 15.85
C TYR A 280 -25.42 -6.29 16.32
N TRP A 281 -26.51 -5.52 16.33
CA TRP A 281 -26.47 -4.10 16.70
C TRP A 281 -26.54 -3.86 18.21
N LEU A 282 -26.80 -4.88 19.04
CA LEU A 282 -26.81 -4.75 20.50
C LEU A 282 -25.47 -4.21 21.01
N ASP A 283 -25.55 -3.19 21.87
CA ASP A 283 -24.42 -2.42 22.42
C ASP A 283 -23.52 -1.73 21.39
N SER A 284 -23.99 -1.56 20.15
CA SER A 284 -23.30 -0.79 19.13
C SER A 284 -23.56 0.70 19.28
N ARG A 285 -22.56 1.54 19.00
CA ARG A 285 -22.72 3.00 18.86
C ARG A 285 -23.56 3.40 17.65
N TYR A 286 -23.76 2.48 16.71
CA TYR A 286 -24.60 2.67 15.53
C TYR A 286 -26.01 2.11 15.76
N PRO A 287 -27.06 2.78 15.23
CA PRO A 287 -28.43 2.30 15.37
C PRO A 287 -28.67 0.99 14.61
N LYS A 288 -29.75 0.28 14.97
CA LYS A 288 -30.24 -0.87 14.20
C LYS A 288 -30.47 -0.47 12.74
N GLY A 289 -30.03 -1.32 11.81
CA GLY A 289 -30.17 -1.05 10.38
C GLY A 289 -29.25 0.04 9.83
N TYR A 290 -28.22 0.48 10.57
CA TYR A 290 -27.27 1.48 10.08
C TYR A 290 -26.62 1.06 8.75
N LEU A 291 -26.36 -0.23 8.57
CA LEU A 291 -25.91 -0.81 7.31
C LEU A 291 -26.62 -2.16 7.11
N PRO A 292 -27.21 -2.47 5.93
CA PRO A 292 -27.90 -3.74 5.73
C PRO A 292 -26.89 -4.88 5.46
N LEU A 293 -26.09 -5.20 6.47
CA LEU A 293 -25.06 -6.23 6.41
C LEU A 293 -25.63 -7.66 6.38
N LEU A 294 -26.83 -7.84 6.93
CA LEU A 294 -27.41 -9.16 7.18
C LEU A 294 -28.44 -9.53 6.10
N PRO A 295 -28.42 -10.77 5.58
CA PRO A 295 -27.41 -11.80 5.81
C PRO A 295 -26.15 -11.59 4.94
N ILE A 296 -24.97 -11.94 5.48
CA ILE A 296 -23.77 -12.10 4.64
C ILE A 296 -23.89 -13.42 3.88
N ARG A 297 -23.91 -13.36 2.56
CA ARG A 297 -24.00 -14.52 1.69
C ARG A 297 -22.65 -15.22 1.58
N VAL A 298 -22.65 -16.55 1.56
CA VAL A 298 -21.43 -17.35 1.41
C VAL A 298 -21.44 -17.97 0.02
N PHE A 299 -20.33 -17.91 -0.71
CA PHE A 299 -20.21 -18.60 -1.99
C PHE A 299 -20.30 -20.12 -1.83
N ASP A 300 -20.71 -20.82 -2.88
CA ASP A 300 -20.89 -22.28 -2.84
C ASP A 300 -19.56 -23.07 -2.74
N SER A 301 -18.45 -22.44 -3.15
CA SER A 301 -17.12 -23.05 -3.17
C SER A 301 -16.01 -22.04 -2.81
N ASP A 302 -14.86 -22.56 -2.38
CA ASP A 302 -13.69 -21.72 -2.07
C ASP A 302 -13.11 -21.00 -3.29
N GLU A 303 -13.22 -21.63 -4.46
CA GLU A 303 -12.75 -21.08 -5.73
C GLU A 303 -13.88 -21.10 -6.77
N PRO A 304 -14.00 -20.06 -7.60
CA PRO A 304 -15.00 -20.02 -8.65
C PRO A 304 -14.69 -21.07 -9.74
N PRO A 305 -15.72 -21.57 -10.46
CA PRO A 305 -15.54 -22.52 -11.54
C PRO A 305 -14.49 -22.06 -12.58
N GLN A 306 -13.74 -23.00 -13.14
CA GLN A 306 -12.73 -22.71 -14.17
C GLN A 306 -13.35 -22.51 -15.56
N ASP A 307 -14.48 -23.17 -15.84
CA ASP A 307 -15.16 -23.15 -17.14
C ASP A 307 -16.28 -22.12 -17.19
N GLU A 308 -16.00 -20.92 -17.71
CA GLU A 308 -17.02 -19.98 -18.19
C GLU A 308 -17.25 -20.08 -19.71
N THR A 309 -16.70 -21.09 -20.38
CA THR A 309 -16.82 -21.22 -21.84
C THR A 309 -18.17 -21.74 -22.34
N HIS A 310 -19.06 -22.30 -21.50
CA HIS A 310 -20.34 -22.87 -21.97
C HIS A 310 -21.51 -22.79 -20.98
N ALA A 311 -21.81 -21.62 -20.43
CA ALA A 311 -23.12 -21.37 -19.81
C ALA A 311 -24.00 -20.49 -20.71
N GLU A 312 -24.31 -20.98 -21.93
CA GLU A 312 -25.25 -20.33 -22.86
C GLU A 312 -26.72 -20.30 -22.36
N GLY A 313 -27.00 -20.72 -21.12
CA GLY A 313 -28.37 -20.89 -20.60
C GLY A 313 -28.76 -20.09 -19.36
N SER A 314 -27.84 -19.41 -18.67
CA SER A 314 -28.19 -18.65 -17.45
C SER A 314 -27.66 -17.23 -17.52
N SER A 315 -28.45 -16.37 -18.17
CA SER A 315 -28.30 -14.91 -18.18
C SER A 315 -28.59 -14.34 -16.78
N LYS A 316 -27.68 -14.60 -15.82
CA LYS A 316 -27.64 -13.88 -14.54
C LYS A 316 -26.33 -13.09 -14.44
N ALA A 317 -26.32 -11.98 -15.15
CA ALA A 317 -25.62 -10.74 -14.80
C ALA A 317 -24.13 -10.82 -14.41
N LEU A 318 -23.29 -11.47 -15.23
CA LEU A 318 -21.90 -11.03 -15.34
C LEU A 318 -21.92 -9.68 -16.05
N GLY A 319 -21.79 -8.59 -15.28
CA GLY A 319 -21.49 -7.29 -15.88
C GLY A 319 -20.22 -7.38 -16.74
N PRO A 320 -20.03 -6.47 -17.71
CA PRO A 320 -18.84 -6.51 -18.56
C PRO A 320 -17.57 -6.46 -17.69
N GLN A 321 -16.87 -7.59 -17.60
CA GLN A 321 -15.61 -7.66 -16.86
C GLN A 321 -14.61 -6.68 -17.47
N THR A 322 -14.07 -5.79 -16.65
CA THR A 322 -13.00 -4.90 -17.09
C THR A 322 -11.76 -5.71 -17.45
N GLU A 323 -10.92 -5.17 -18.33
CA GLU A 323 -9.61 -5.76 -18.65
C GLU A 323 -8.79 -6.00 -17.36
N PHE A 324 -8.86 -5.05 -16.43
CA PHE A 324 -8.21 -5.18 -15.13
C PHE A 324 -8.74 -6.37 -14.33
N SER A 325 -10.07 -6.56 -14.26
CA SER A 325 -10.69 -7.69 -13.56
C SER A 325 -10.24 -9.03 -14.15
N ARG A 326 -10.15 -9.13 -15.49
CA ARG A 326 -9.69 -10.35 -16.16
C ARG A 326 -8.23 -10.68 -15.80
N GLN A 327 -7.35 -9.67 -15.86
CA GLN A 327 -5.94 -9.84 -15.51
C GLN A 327 -5.76 -10.18 -14.02
N LEU A 328 -6.55 -9.56 -13.14
CA LEU A 328 -6.56 -9.86 -11.72
C LEU A 328 -6.98 -11.30 -11.46
N ALA A 329 -8.07 -11.76 -12.09
CA ALA A 329 -8.55 -13.14 -11.97
C ALA A 329 -7.51 -14.16 -12.47
N GLN A 330 -6.92 -13.94 -13.65
CA GLN A 330 -5.85 -14.77 -14.19
C GLN A 330 -4.64 -14.84 -13.25
N THR A 331 -4.24 -13.69 -12.70
CA THR A 331 -3.13 -13.62 -11.75
C THR A 331 -3.44 -14.37 -10.46
N CYS A 332 -4.63 -14.21 -9.90
CA CYS A 332 -5.05 -14.95 -8.71
C CYS A 332 -5.06 -16.46 -8.94
N ARG A 333 -5.61 -16.94 -10.07
CA ARG A 333 -5.58 -18.37 -10.43
C ARG A 333 -4.15 -18.90 -10.54
N ALA A 334 -3.26 -18.15 -11.19
CA ALA A 334 -1.86 -18.54 -11.31
C ALA A 334 -1.18 -18.66 -9.93
N VAL A 335 -1.36 -17.66 -9.07
CA VAL A 335 -0.82 -17.65 -7.70
C VAL A 335 -1.37 -18.82 -6.86
N LEU A 336 -2.65 -19.16 -6.99
CA LEU A 336 -3.26 -20.29 -6.28
C LEU A 336 -2.78 -21.65 -6.83
N SER A 337 -2.55 -21.75 -8.14
CA SER A 337 -2.07 -22.98 -8.80
C SER A 337 -0.65 -23.38 -8.39
N GLU A 338 0.19 -22.40 -8.00
CA GLU A 338 1.53 -22.66 -7.45
C GLU A 338 1.48 -23.31 -6.04
N GLY A 339 0.29 -23.39 -5.45
CA GLY A 339 0.03 -24.03 -4.16
C GLY A 339 0.29 -23.11 -2.97
N SER A 340 -0.29 -23.48 -1.83
CA SER A 340 0.02 -22.83 -0.56
C SER A 340 1.27 -23.45 0.06
N ALA A 341 2.15 -22.62 0.60
CA ALA A 341 3.14 -23.08 1.55
C ALA A 341 2.44 -23.24 2.91
N PRO A 342 2.68 -24.34 3.65
CA PRO A 342 2.34 -24.35 5.07
C PRO A 342 3.05 -23.17 5.72
N ALA A 343 2.35 -22.44 6.58
CA ALA A 343 2.99 -21.35 7.32
C ALA A 343 4.20 -21.93 8.08
N PRO A 344 5.38 -21.28 8.04
CA PRO A 344 6.52 -21.78 8.79
C PRO A 344 6.12 -21.90 10.26
N PRO A 345 6.40 -23.04 10.94
CA PRO A 345 6.14 -23.16 12.37
C PRO A 345 6.83 -21.98 13.05
N SER A 346 6.06 -21.22 13.84
CA SER A 346 6.65 -20.21 14.70
C SER A 346 7.60 -20.94 15.63
N ALA A 347 8.89 -20.61 15.60
CA ALA A 347 9.91 -21.23 16.45
C ALA A 347 9.77 -20.84 17.94
N LEU A 348 8.58 -20.44 18.39
CA LEU A 348 8.28 -20.13 19.78
C LEU A 348 6.83 -20.56 20.08
N PRO A 349 6.62 -21.50 21.02
CA PRO A 349 5.32 -21.72 21.61
C PRO A 349 5.01 -20.53 22.53
N SER A 350 3.94 -19.79 22.22
CA SER A 350 3.37 -18.82 23.15
C SER A 350 2.61 -19.60 24.22
N VAL A 351 3.34 -20.17 25.17
CA VAL A 351 2.76 -20.78 26.37
C VAL A 351 2.43 -19.64 27.33
N ILE A 352 1.16 -19.29 27.43
CA ILE A 352 0.65 -18.78 28.70
C ILE A 352 0.44 -20.04 29.54
N PRO A 353 1.16 -20.27 30.65
CA PRO A 353 0.83 -21.37 31.53
C PRO A 353 -0.46 -20.99 32.27
N SER A 354 -1.59 -21.44 31.74
CA SER A 354 -2.80 -21.62 32.53
C SER A 354 -2.47 -22.68 33.58
N THR A 355 -2.45 -22.26 34.84
CA THR A 355 -2.34 -23.15 35.98
C THR A 355 -3.48 -24.15 35.98
N GLU A 356 -3.11 -25.43 35.94
CA GLU A 356 -3.87 -26.62 36.36
C GLU A 356 -5.27 -26.83 35.75
N GLY A 357 -5.28 -27.42 34.57
CA GLY A 357 -6.43 -28.09 33.96
C GLY A 357 -5.99 -28.65 32.60
N ALA A 358 -5.80 -29.96 32.51
CA ALA A 358 -5.35 -30.62 31.29
C ALA A 358 -6.53 -30.74 30.30
N ASP A 359 -6.63 -29.81 29.35
CA ASP A 359 -7.53 -29.93 28.20
C ASP A 359 -6.72 -30.03 26.90
N GLU A 360 -7.00 -31.08 26.12
CA GLU A 360 -6.37 -31.44 24.85
C GLU A 360 -6.73 -30.50 23.67
N GLU A 361 -7.21 -29.26 23.91
CA GLU A 361 -7.77 -28.37 22.86
C GLU A 361 -6.91 -27.15 22.48
N ASP A 362 -5.69 -27.05 22.99
CA ASP A 362 -4.76 -25.96 22.67
C ASP A 362 -3.94 -26.19 21.39
N GLU A 363 -4.58 -26.62 20.30
CA GLU A 363 -3.94 -26.48 18.99
C GLU A 363 -3.78 -24.98 18.65
N PRO A 364 -2.55 -24.49 18.40
CA PRO A 364 -2.31 -23.10 18.06
C PRO A 364 -2.96 -22.79 16.71
N ILE A 365 -3.65 -21.65 16.59
CA ILE A 365 -4.30 -21.25 15.34
C ILE A 365 -3.24 -21.28 14.22
N PRO A 366 -3.43 -22.12 13.18
CA PRO A 366 -2.49 -22.15 12.07
C PRO A 366 -2.43 -20.76 11.43
N ARG A 367 -1.22 -20.20 11.37
CA ARG A 367 -0.98 -18.94 10.64
C ARG A 367 -1.56 -19.05 9.23
N ALA A 368 -1.98 -17.91 8.69
CA ALA A 368 -2.55 -17.91 7.35
C ALA A 368 -1.58 -18.52 6.36
N ALA A 369 -2.07 -19.53 5.64
CA ALA A 369 -1.27 -20.22 4.65
C ALA A 369 -0.86 -19.18 3.60
N THR A 370 0.43 -18.98 3.47
CA THR A 370 1.00 -18.03 2.51
C THR A 370 1.18 -18.74 1.18
N THR A 371 0.99 -18.04 0.07
CA THR A 371 1.18 -18.67 -1.24
C THR A 371 2.67 -18.97 -1.46
N ARG A 372 3.00 -20.08 -2.14
CA ARG A 372 4.40 -20.41 -2.46
C ARG A 372 5.01 -19.35 -3.37
N ALA A 373 4.19 -18.78 -4.25
CA ALA A 373 4.55 -17.68 -5.15
C ALA A 373 5.11 -16.46 -4.40
N ASN A 374 4.47 -16.10 -3.27
CA ASN A 374 4.84 -14.91 -2.52
C ASN A 374 4.45 -15.04 -1.04
N PRO A 375 5.42 -15.04 -0.10
CA PRO A 375 5.12 -15.19 1.33
C PRO A 375 4.34 -14.00 1.92
N ARG A 376 4.17 -12.90 1.19
CA ARG A 376 3.34 -11.75 1.58
C ARG A 376 1.88 -11.87 1.12
N LEU A 377 1.53 -12.91 0.37
CA LEU A 377 0.17 -13.19 -0.08
C LEU A 377 -0.43 -14.31 0.77
N THR A 378 -1.56 -14.03 1.39
CA THR A 378 -2.35 -15.04 2.08
C THR A 378 -3.34 -15.68 1.11
N ALA A 379 -3.47 -17.01 1.14
CA ALA A 379 -4.33 -17.73 0.20
C ALA A 379 -5.80 -17.25 0.25
N HIS A 380 -6.36 -17.06 1.45
CA HIS A 380 -7.73 -16.56 1.65
C HIS A 380 -7.98 -15.17 0.99
N THR A 381 -7.00 -14.25 1.07
CA THR A 381 -7.14 -12.93 0.43
C THR A 381 -7.06 -13.06 -1.09
N VAL A 382 -6.21 -13.94 -1.62
CA VAL A 382 -6.13 -14.21 -3.06
C VAL A 382 -7.43 -14.83 -3.59
N ARG A 383 -8.06 -15.76 -2.85
CA ARG A 383 -9.37 -16.33 -3.19
C ARG A 383 -10.49 -15.29 -3.15
N SER A 384 -10.49 -14.42 -2.13
CA SER A 384 -11.45 -13.32 -2.05
C SER A 384 -11.29 -12.33 -3.22
N LEU A 385 -10.05 -12.03 -3.62
CA LEU A 385 -9.79 -11.21 -4.81
C LEU A 385 -10.22 -11.91 -6.11
N LEU A 386 -10.03 -13.24 -6.20
CA LEU A 386 -10.46 -14.02 -7.37
C LEU A 386 -11.97 -13.97 -7.55
N TRP A 387 -12.75 -14.20 -6.48
CA TRP A 387 -14.21 -14.12 -6.52
C TRP A 387 -14.72 -12.74 -6.93
N GLY A 388 -14.16 -11.67 -6.37
CA GLY A 388 -14.52 -10.31 -6.77
C GLY A 388 -14.15 -10.02 -8.22
N ALA A 389 -12.98 -10.44 -8.67
CA ALA A 389 -12.52 -10.26 -10.04
C ALA A 389 -13.41 -10.96 -11.07
N ILE A 390 -13.78 -12.23 -10.82
CA ILE A 390 -14.65 -13.02 -11.72
C ILE A 390 -16.06 -12.41 -11.79
N ASN A 391 -16.62 -11.98 -10.66
CA ASN A 391 -17.98 -11.42 -10.67
C ASN A 391 -18.04 -9.94 -11.07
N GLY A 392 -16.88 -9.29 -11.25
CA GLY A 392 -16.82 -7.84 -11.45
C GLY A 392 -17.28 -7.04 -10.22
N TRP A 393 -17.10 -7.59 -9.02
CA TRP A 393 -17.49 -7.00 -7.74
C TRP A 393 -16.27 -6.40 -7.03
N THR A 394 -16.52 -5.40 -6.19
CA THR A 394 -15.52 -4.84 -5.29
C THR A 394 -15.19 -5.84 -4.20
N THR A 395 -13.93 -6.24 -4.10
CA THR A 395 -13.41 -6.96 -2.93
C THR A 395 -12.90 -5.97 -1.90
N MET A 396 -13.44 -6.01 -0.70
CA MET A 396 -13.01 -5.21 0.45
C MET A 396 -12.01 -5.99 1.30
N THR A 397 -10.89 -5.38 1.68
CA THR A 397 -9.86 -6.00 2.52
C THR A 397 -9.07 -4.96 3.30
N ALA A 398 -8.62 -5.32 4.50
CA ALA A 398 -7.67 -4.51 5.26
C ALA A 398 -6.21 -4.91 5.01
N ASN A 399 -5.97 -5.97 4.24
CA ASN A 399 -4.64 -6.50 3.96
C ASN A 399 -3.96 -5.75 2.80
N ARG A 400 -3.55 -4.51 3.07
CA ARG A 400 -2.83 -3.65 2.11
C ARG A 400 -1.54 -4.29 1.60
N GLY A 401 -0.88 -5.12 2.41
CA GLY A 401 0.33 -5.85 2.04
C GLY A 401 0.08 -6.83 0.90
N SER A 402 -0.93 -7.68 1.03
CA SER A 402 -1.31 -8.63 -0.01
C SER A 402 -1.85 -7.94 -1.26
N VAL A 403 -2.61 -6.84 -1.13
CA VAL A 403 -3.05 -6.05 -2.29
C VAL A 403 -1.86 -5.45 -3.05
N LYS A 404 -0.85 -4.90 -2.36
CA LYS A 404 0.35 -4.40 -3.04
C LYS A 404 1.13 -5.52 -3.72
N ALA A 405 1.20 -6.71 -3.11
CA ALA A 405 1.89 -7.86 -3.68
C ALA A 405 1.17 -8.37 -4.94
N ILE A 406 -0.16 -8.53 -4.91
CA ILE A 406 -0.91 -9.03 -6.08
C ILE A 406 -0.89 -8.03 -7.23
N LEU A 407 -0.98 -6.71 -6.97
CA LEU A 407 -0.89 -5.70 -8.03
C LEU A 407 0.49 -5.67 -8.70
N ARG A 408 1.56 -6.02 -7.97
CA ARG A 408 2.89 -6.22 -8.56
C ARG A 408 2.91 -7.45 -9.46
N GLU A 409 2.29 -8.55 -9.05
CA GLU A 409 2.17 -9.76 -9.88
C GLU A 409 1.37 -9.48 -11.15
N VAL A 410 0.22 -8.80 -11.06
CA VAL A 410 -0.59 -8.38 -12.22
C VAL A 410 0.25 -7.56 -13.19
N LYS A 411 1.03 -6.59 -12.68
CA LYS A 411 1.91 -5.75 -13.51
C LYS A 411 3.03 -6.55 -14.19
N THR A 412 3.67 -7.47 -13.47
CA THR A 412 4.76 -8.30 -14.00
C THR A 412 4.24 -9.24 -15.09
N ARG A 413 3.11 -9.90 -14.85
CA ARG A 413 2.50 -10.86 -15.79
C ARG A 413 1.85 -10.16 -16.99
N GLY A 414 1.18 -9.03 -16.77
CA GLY A 414 0.62 -8.22 -17.86
C GLY A 414 1.69 -7.71 -18.83
N ARG A 415 2.86 -7.29 -18.33
CA ARG A 415 4.02 -6.94 -19.17
C ARG A 415 4.52 -8.13 -20.00
N ALA A 416 4.61 -9.32 -19.39
CA ALA A 416 5.06 -10.54 -20.08
C ALA A 416 4.06 -11.00 -21.17
N ALA A 417 2.76 -10.80 -20.96
CA ALA A 417 1.71 -11.14 -21.91
C ALA A 417 1.56 -10.13 -23.07
N GLY A 418 2.38 -9.07 -23.13
CA GLY A 418 2.21 -7.98 -24.10
C GLY A 418 0.98 -7.10 -23.85
N VAL A 419 0.12 -7.49 -22.91
CA VAL A 419 -1.01 -6.70 -22.40
C VAL A 419 -0.48 -5.80 -21.29
N GLY A 420 0.35 -4.83 -21.66
CA GLY A 420 0.65 -3.74 -20.75
C GLY A 420 -0.69 -3.12 -20.34
N ILE A 421 -0.91 -2.89 -19.04
CA ILE A 421 -1.83 -1.84 -18.59
C ILE A 421 -1.24 -0.55 -19.16
N LYS A 422 -1.48 -0.30 -20.45
CA LYS A 422 -1.22 0.99 -21.08
C LYS A 422 -2.07 1.93 -20.24
N GLY A 423 -1.42 2.85 -19.53
CA GLY A 423 -2.14 4.03 -19.04
C GLY A 423 -2.93 4.52 -20.24
N MET A 424 -4.25 4.51 -20.13
CA MET A 424 -5.16 4.71 -21.24
C MET A 424 -4.69 5.97 -21.97
N ASN A 425 -4.06 5.79 -23.15
CA ASN A 425 -3.77 6.90 -24.04
C ASN A 425 -5.14 7.29 -24.61
N ALA A 426 -5.81 8.17 -23.85
CA ALA A 426 -7.15 8.64 -24.10
C ALA A 426 -7.12 9.69 -25.21
N GLU A 427 -7.14 9.23 -26.46
CA GLU A 427 -7.73 10.01 -27.55
C GLU A 427 -9.19 9.59 -27.74
N GLU A 428 -10.02 9.75 -26.71
CA GLU A 428 -11.47 9.77 -26.88
C GLU A 428 -12.08 10.82 -25.97
N GLY A 429 -12.64 11.86 -26.60
CA GLY A 429 -13.81 12.59 -26.15
C GLY A 429 -13.78 13.21 -24.75
N LEU A 430 -13.51 14.51 -24.70
CA LEU A 430 -13.99 15.39 -23.62
C LEU A 430 -15.49 15.15 -23.37
N THR A 431 -15.89 15.25 -22.10
CA THR A 431 -17.24 15.30 -21.53
C THR A 431 -17.88 13.97 -21.08
N SER A 432 -17.51 13.51 -19.89
CA SER A 432 -18.44 13.00 -18.86
C SER A 432 -17.66 12.72 -17.57
N ASP A 433 -18.23 13.09 -16.43
CA ASP A 433 -17.79 12.68 -15.08
C ASP A 433 -17.97 11.16 -14.95
N ARG A 434 -17.06 10.39 -15.59
CA ARG A 434 -17.14 8.93 -15.64
C ARG A 434 -16.79 8.39 -14.26
N VAL A 435 -17.84 7.99 -13.55
CA VAL A 435 -17.74 7.17 -12.34
C VAL A 435 -17.30 5.76 -12.75
N GLU A 436 -16.14 5.35 -12.28
CA GLU A 436 -15.61 4.00 -12.50
C GLU A 436 -15.87 3.11 -11.28
N LYS A 437 -16.04 1.80 -11.50
CA LYS A 437 -16.22 0.84 -10.41
C LYS A 437 -14.89 0.34 -9.88
N ALA A 438 -14.68 0.47 -8.59
CA ALA A 438 -13.49 0.02 -7.88
C ALA A 438 -13.50 -1.51 -7.77
N ALA A 439 -12.46 -2.17 -8.27
CA ALA A 439 -12.30 -3.61 -8.09
C ALA A 439 -11.85 -3.99 -6.67
N ILE A 440 -11.12 -3.11 -5.98
CA ILE A 440 -10.56 -3.36 -4.66
C ILE A 440 -10.81 -2.15 -3.77
N TRP A 441 -11.36 -2.37 -2.57
CA TRP A 441 -11.54 -1.37 -1.54
C TRP A 441 -10.65 -1.71 -0.34
N VAL A 442 -9.58 -0.94 -0.17
CA VAL A 442 -8.63 -1.14 0.93
C VAL A 442 -9.01 -0.22 2.08
N VAL A 443 -9.22 -0.80 3.26
CA VAL A 443 -9.44 -0.08 4.51
C VAL A 443 -8.28 -0.29 5.47
N ASP A 444 -8.24 0.49 6.54
CA ASP A 444 -7.23 0.32 7.59
C ASP A 444 -7.48 -0.97 8.40
N PRO A 445 -6.42 -1.66 8.83
CA PRO A 445 -6.54 -2.89 9.61
C PRO A 445 -7.26 -2.65 10.93
N ARG A 446 -8.07 -3.63 11.30
CA ARG A 446 -8.74 -3.75 12.61
C ARG A 446 -8.45 -5.12 13.20
N SER A 447 -8.44 -5.19 14.51
CA SER A 447 -8.21 -6.42 15.27
C SER A 447 -9.34 -6.61 16.28
N LEU A 448 -9.51 -7.85 16.75
CA LEU A 448 -10.34 -8.11 17.92
C LEU A 448 -9.71 -7.41 19.12
N ALA A 449 -10.54 -6.82 19.95
CA ALA A 449 -10.10 -5.88 20.97
C ALA A 449 -10.82 -6.06 22.31
N GLU A 450 -11.99 -6.70 22.33
CA GLU A 450 -12.80 -6.84 23.54
C GLU A 450 -12.05 -7.57 24.66
N GLY A 451 -11.43 -8.71 24.35
CA GLY A 451 -10.63 -9.48 25.31
C GLY A 451 -9.35 -8.79 25.79
N MET A 452 -8.99 -7.65 25.19
CA MET A 452 -7.81 -6.85 25.57
C MET A 452 -8.19 -5.54 26.26
N ARG A 453 -9.48 -5.34 26.56
CA ARG A 453 -9.93 -4.18 27.32
C ARG A 453 -9.47 -4.26 28.77
N SER A 454 -8.78 -3.22 29.22
CA SER A 454 -8.32 -3.05 30.60
C SER A 454 -9.39 -2.43 31.50
N ASP A 455 -10.41 -1.82 30.92
CA ASP A 455 -11.50 -1.12 31.62
C ASP A 455 -12.73 -2.01 31.85
N LEU A 456 -12.80 -3.17 31.21
CA LEU A 456 -13.77 -4.20 31.53
C LEU A 456 -13.20 -5.10 32.65
N PRO A 457 -13.99 -5.43 33.69
CA PRO A 457 -13.57 -6.44 34.63
C PRO A 457 -13.34 -7.74 33.86
N LEU A 458 -12.23 -8.43 34.15
CA LEU A 458 -12.00 -9.79 33.65
C LEU A 458 -13.18 -10.64 34.13
N THR A 459 -14.17 -10.85 33.26
CA THR A 459 -15.18 -11.87 33.46
C THR A 459 -14.43 -13.19 33.30
N ASN A 460 -13.86 -13.68 34.39
CA ASN A 460 -13.45 -15.07 34.49
C ASN A 460 -14.69 -15.88 34.16
N ALA A 461 -14.63 -16.60 33.03
CA ALA A 461 -15.62 -17.60 32.70
C ALA A 461 -15.72 -18.57 33.87
N ALA A 462 -16.95 -18.75 34.36
CA ALA A 462 -17.31 -19.81 35.29
C ALA A 462 -17.41 -21.15 34.56
#